data_AF-A0ABD0NG30-F1
#
_entry.id   AF-A0ABD0NG30-F1
#
_cell.length_a   1.000
_cell.length_b   1.000
_cell.length_c   1.000
_cell.angle_alpha   90.00
_cell.angle_beta   90.00
_cell.angle_gamma   90.00
#
_symmetry.space_group_name_H-M   'P 1'
#
loop_
_entity.id
_entity.type
_entity.pdbx_description
1 polymer ?
#
loop_
_entity_poly.entity_id
_entity_poly.type
_entity_poly.pdbx_seq_one_letter_code
_entity_poly.pdbx_strand_id
1 'polypeptide(L)'
;MDERYTPISRTTITSKQIPQLVMRVKECIKSSLVDQKSISVTADIWSDRTMRSYLGVTAHVLNSSTSGYTLNAYLLDCRRFKGRHSSENISAAFDEILDDYNISDKVDFIITDNAANMKKAFKVIMADHSDDSEDEEDMVGEQLDTDFLLGSRQRLSCFAHSLQLVIGDGMKEVKVMSRAISKMAKLASLLHSSTVFKDRFEAVFGSGKSIPVSNVTRWNSQFRQIQAVIELDHTALTQMCSVDFENVVLSSREWAQCRELTQILGPFAEATELTEGDKIVTISMVVPTVLELHSHLTEMDSEKRLCRPLTRALKASLKRRFAGIFVGLRMAEDHGLDLPFGHDIYMLGAMLDPQFGMNWVEMDAKKVDLDICEEPTEPTQDSPPNAKIPRLLAKYKTHKKNNSTHGYHPSVNSEVNTYLEDIQSCPAEQDALVFWLKNKDKYRHLHALAVKVLSVPASSAPVERVFSPIEPV
;
A
#
# COMPACT_ATOMS: atom_id res chain seq x y z
N MET A 1 -34.50 21.68 24.52
CA MET A 1 -34.45 21.96 23.06
C MET A 1 -35.42 23.09 22.79
N ASP A 2 -35.11 24.01 21.86
CA ASP A 2 -36.02 25.12 21.50
C ASP A 2 -37.33 24.55 20.92
N GLU A 3 -38.48 24.92 21.51
CA GLU A 3 -39.82 24.44 21.12
C GLU A 3 -40.21 24.86 19.69
N ARG A 4 -39.46 25.79 19.08
CA ARG A 4 -39.66 26.24 17.69
C ARG A 4 -38.81 25.49 16.67
N TYR A 5 -37.95 24.55 17.09
CA TYR A 5 -37.15 23.78 16.16
C TYR A 5 -37.96 22.62 15.58
N THR A 6 -38.31 22.71 14.29
CA THR A 6 -38.92 21.61 13.55
C THR A 6 -37.83 20.83 12.80
N PRO A 7 -37.60 19.53 13.13
CA PRO A 7 -36.61 18.73 12.42
C PRO A 7 -36.92 18.62 10.94
N ILE A 8 -35.88 18.64 10.10
CA ILE A 8 -36.03 18.47 8.66
C ILE A 8 -36.52 17.03 8.39
N SER A 9 -37.54 16.90 7.53
CA SER A 9 -38.07 15.57 7.19
C SER A 9 -37.04 14.70 6.45
N ARG A 10 -37.09 13.38 6.68
CA ARG A 10 -36.26 12.40 5.95
C ARG A 10 -36.39 12.57 4.43
N THR A 11 -37.61 12.80 3.94
CA THR A 11 -37.87 13.02 2.51
C THR A 11 -37.12 14.25 2.02
N THR A 12 -37.22 15.38 2.72
CA THR A 12 -36.50 16.62 2.38
C THR A 12 -34.98 16.40 2.34
N ILE A 13 -34.43 15.66 3.30
CA ILE A 13 -33.00 15.33 3.32
C ILE A 13 -32.63 14.48 2.10
N THR A 14 -33.36 13.40 1.86
CA THR A 14 -33.02 12.38 0.86
C THR A 14 -33.28 12.85 -0.58
N SER A 15 -34.39 13.52 -0.85
CA SER A 15 -34.80 13.89 -2.21
C SER A 15 -34.37 15.30 -2.63
N LYS A 16 -33.96 16.16 -1.69
CA LYS A 16 -33.58 17.55 -1.98
C LYS A 16 -32.19 17.92 -1.48
N GLN A 17 -31.95 17.83 -0.17
CA GLN A 17 -30.70 18.36 0.40
C GLN A 17 -29.47 17.55 -0.02
N ILE A 18 -29.51 16.22 0.09
CA ILE A 18 -28.39 15.36 -0.33
C ILE A 18 -28.12 15.51 -1.83
N PRO A 19 -29.10 15.40 -2.75
CA PRO A 19 -28.84 15.62 -4.17
C PRO A 19 -28.25 17.00 -4.48
N GLN A 20 -28.74 18.07 -3.84
CA GLN A 20 -28.18 19.41 -4.02
C GLN A 20 -26.74 19.53 -3.52
N LEU A 21 -26.41 18.88 -2.39
CA LEU A 21 -25.04 18.82 -1.88
C LEU A 21 -24.14 18.02 -2.83
N VAL A 22 -24.60 16.87 -3.32
CA VAL A 22 -23.84 16.05 -4.29
C VAL A 22 -23.56 16.84 -5.56
N MET A 23 -24.55 17.53 -6.13
CA MET A 23 -24.34 18.40 -7.30
C MET A 23 -23.30 19.48 -7.02
N ARG A 24 -23.40 20.17 -5.88
CA ARG A 24 -22.43 21.22 -5.50
C ARG A 24 -21.02 20.65 -5.35
N VAL A 25 -20.87 19.51 -4.69
CA VAL A 25 -19.57 18.84 -4.52
C VAL A 25 -19.02 18.38 -5.86
N LYS A 26 -19.84 17.80 -6.75
CA LYS A 26 -19.45 17.41 -8.11
C LYS A 26 -18.88 18.59 -8.90
N GLU A 27 -19.54 19.75 -8.86
CA GLU A 27 -19.04 20.97 -9.51
C GLU A 27 -17.73 21.49 -8.90
N CYS A 28 -17.58 21.41 -7.57
CA CYS A 28 -16.31 21.76 -6.91
C CYS A 28 -15.16 20.82 -7.34
N ILE A 29 -15.44 19.52 -7.45
CA ILE A 29 -14.45 18.54 -7.92
C ILE A 29 -14.08 18.81 -9.38
N LYS A 30 -15.07 19.01 -10.27
CA LYS A 30 -14.81 19.38 -11.68
C LYS A 30 -13.90 20.61 -11.79
N SER A 31 -14.22 21.66 -11.04
CA SER A 31 -13.41 22.88 -10.99
C SER A 31 -11.99 22.62 -10.48
N SER A 32 -11.79 21.64 -9.59
CA SER A 32 -10.46 21.28 -9.08
C SER A 32 -9.64 20.44 -10.07
N LEU A 33 -10.31 19.70 -10.95
CA LEU A 33 -9.69 18.79 -11.91
C LEU A 33 -9.49 19.42 -13.31
N VAL A 34 -10.13 20.56 -13.60
CA VAL A 34 -10.11 21.16 -14.94
C VAL A 34 -8.70 21.55 -15.40
N ASP A 35 -7.90 22.11 -14.50
CA ASP A 35 -6.54 22.59 -14.83
C ASP A 35 -5.46 21.51 -14.71
N GLN A 36 -5.85 20.29 -14.33
CA GLN A 36 -4.93 19.18 -14.16
C GLN A 36 -4.52 18.62 -15.52
N LYS A 37 -3.21 18.45 -15.72
CA LYS A 37 -2.64 17.88 -16.96
C LYS A 37 -2.57 16.36 -16.95
N SER A 38 -2.54 15.77 -15.76
CA SER A 38 -2.32 14.35 -15.50
C SER A 38 -3.10 13.98 -14.26
N ILE A 39 -3.89 12.93 -14.34
CA ILE A 39 -4.71 12.42 -13.24
C ILE A 39 -4.43 10.92 -13.09
N SER A 40 -4.21 10.49 -11.86
CA SER A 40 -4.21 9.07 -11.52
C SER A 40 -5.57 8.70 -10.96
N VAL A 41 -6.09 7.52 -11.31
CA VAL A 41 -7.41 7.07 -10.85
C VAL A 41 -7.26 5.72 -10.18
N THR A 42 -7.87 5.56 -9.02
CA THR A 42 -8.04 4.23 -8.40
C THR A 42 -9.46 3.74 -8.64
N ALA A 43 -9.61 2.48 -9.04
CA ALA A 43 -10.90 1.83 -9.13
C ALA A 43 -10.92 0.53 -8.31
N ASP A 44 -12.01 0.32 -7.60
CA ASP A 44 -12.21 -0.87 -6.77
C ASP A 44 -13.66 -1.35 -6.85
N ILE A 45 -13.83 -2.68 -6.81
CA ILE A 45 -15.14 -3.33 -6.80
C ILE A 45 -15.21 -4.31 -5.65
N TRP A 46 -16.06 -4.01 -4.68
CA TRP A 46 -16.35 -4.90 -3.55
C TRP A 46 -17.83 -5.25 -3.51
N SER A 47 -18.16 -6.37 -2.86
CA SER A 47 -19.55 -6.79 -2.62
C SER A 47 -19.84 -6.81 -1.13
N ASP A 48 -20.97 -6.24 -0.74
CA ASP A 48 -21.46 -6.33 0.64
C ASP A 48 -21.92 -7.77 0.98
N ARG A 49 -22.22 -8.01 2.26
CA ARG A 49 -22.69 -9.31 2.76
C ARG A 49 -24.02 -9.79 2.14
N THR A 50 -24.78 -8.88 1.54
CA THR A 50 -26.04 -9.18 0.83
C THR A 50 -25.83 -9.38 -0.67
N MET A 51 -24.58 -9.61 -1.10
CA MET A 51 -24.18 -9.81 -2.50
C MET A 51 -24.47 -8.57 -3.37
N ARG A 52 -24.33 -7.38 -2.77
CA ARG A 52 -24.41 -6.13 -3.48
C ARG A 52 -23.03 -5.55 -3.74
N SER A 53 -22.59 -5.67 -4.98
CA SER A 53 -21.44 -5.01 -5.57
C SER A 53 -21.54 -3.48 -5.70
N TYR A 54 -20.44 -2.80 -5.47
CA TYR A 54 -20.27 -1.36 -5.64
C TYR A 54 -18.98 -1.11 -6.41
N LEU A 55 -19.01 -0.15 -7.35
CA LEU A 55 -17.82 0.35 -8.04
C LEU A 55 -17.49 1.72 -7.44
N GLY A 56 -16.31 1.81 -6.83
CA GLY A 56 -15.75 3.05 -6.34
C GLY A 56 -14.65 3.55 -7.25
N VAL A 57 -14.70 4.83 -7.63
CA VAL A 57 -13.69 5.47 -8.49
C VAL A 57 -13.24 6.77 -7.84
N THR A 58 -11.94 6.94 -7.66
CA THR A 58 -11.33 8.10 -7.00
C THR A 58 -10.23 8.68 -7.87
N ALA A 59 -10.29 9.99 -8.13
CA ALA A 59 -9.23 10.73 -8.81
C ALA A 59 -8.18 11.24 -7.81
N HIS A 60 -6.91 11.18 -8.20
CA HIS A 60 -5.75 11.57 -7.41
C HIS A 60 -4.93 12.58 -8.18
N VAL A 61 -4.70 13.73 -7.56
CA VAL A 61 -3.98 14.86 -8.17
C VAL A 61 -3.11 15.56 -7.14
N LEU A 62 -2.06 16.22 -7.63
CA LEU A 62 -1.25 17.14 -6.83
C LEU A 62 -1.72 18.57 -7.06
N ASN A 63 -2.31 19.19 -6.05
CA ASN A 63 -2.68 20.59 -6.10
C ASN A 63 -1.53 21.47 -5.63
N SER A 64 -1.30 22.57 -6.35
CA SER A 64 -0.38 23.63 -5.96
C SER A 64 -1.17 24.79 -5.35
N SER A 65 -0.88 25.14 -4.10
CA SER A 65 -1.40 26.34 -3.46
C SER A 65 -0.25 27.28 -3.06
N THR A 66 -0.59 28.48 -2.57
CA THR A 66 0.38 29.40 -1.96
C THR A 66 1.05 28.82 -0.72
N SER A 67 0.43 27.83 -0.07
CA SER A 67 0.93 27.18 1.14
C SER A 67 1.72 25.90 0.89
N GLY A 68 1.72 25.37 -0.34
CA GLY A 68 2.53 24.22 -0.72
C GLY A 68 1.88 23.29 -1.74
N TYR A 69 2.51 22.14 -1.96
CA TYR A 69 1.90 21.03 -2.68
C TYR A 69 1.05 20.19 -1.72
N THR A 70 -0.12 19.77 -2.17
CA THR A 70 -1.04 18.91 -1.41
C THR A 70 -1.57 17.81 -2.32
N LEU A 71 -1.47 16.56 -1.86
CA LEU A 71 -2.13 15.44 -2.52
C LEU A 71 -3.61 15.43 -2.17
N ASN A 72 -4.45 15.40 -3.20
CA ASN A 72 -5.88 15.36 -3.06
C ASN A 72 -6.46 14.12 -3.73
N ALA A 73 -7.25 13.38 -2.95
CA ALA A 73 -8.08 12.30 -3.44
C ALA A 73 -9.55 12.77 -3.49
N TYR A 74 -10.16 12.68 -4.67
CA TYR A 74 -11.56 13.05 -4.89
C TYR A 74 -12.35 11.80 -5.28
N LEU A 75 -13.25 11.36 -4.40
CA LEU A 75 -14.20 10.31 -4.73
C LEU A 75 -15.13 10.83 -5.83
N LEU A 76 -15.02 10.27 -7.04
CA LEU A 76 -15.83 10.65 -8.19
C LEU A 76 -17.20 9.98 -8.07
N ASP A 77 -17.20 8.68 -7.81
CA ASP A 77 -18.45 7.94 -7.61
C ASP A 77 -18.24 6.69 -6.77
N CYS A 78 -19.30 6.28 -6.10
CA CYS A 78 -19.46 4.99 -5.45
C CYS A 78 -20.87 4.50 -5.75
N ARG A 79 -21.05 3.91 -6.93
CA ARG A 79 -22.35 3.49 -7.44
C ARG A 79 -22.54 1.99 -7.33
N ARG A 80 -23.80 1.56 -7.15
CA ARG A 80 -24.18 0.14 -7.18
C ARG A 80 -23.81 -0.44 -8.54
N PHE A 81 -22.94 -1.45 -8.55
CA PHE A 81 -22.60 -2.17 -9.77
C PHE A 81 -23.56 -3.36 -9.92
N LYS A 82 -24.38 -3.34 -10.98
CA LYS A 82 -25.42 -4.35 -11.22
C LYS A 82 -25.03 -5.26 -12.38
N GLY A 83 -25.53 -6.49 -12.36
CA GLY A 83 -25.29 -7.46 -13.44
C GLY A 83 -23.92 -8.13 -13.33
N ARG A 84 -23.40 -8.62 -14.45
CA ARG A 84 -22.16 -9.40 -14.53
C ARG A 84 -20.94 -8.48 -14.41
N HIS A 85 -19.97 -8.86 -13.59
CA HIS A 85 -18.68 -8.17 -13.45
C HIS A 85 -17.71 -8.55 -14.58
N SER A 86 -18.16 -8.48 -15.84
CA SER A 86 -17.29 -8.68 -16.99
C SER A 86 -16.40 -7.45 -17.20
N SER A 87 -15.26 -7.63 -17.85
CA SER A 87 -14.33 -6.54 -18.14
C SER A 87 -14.97 -5.38 -18.90
N GLU A 88 -15.86 -5.70 -19.82
CA GLU A 88 -16.54 -4.75 -20.71
C GLU A 88 -17.54 -3.88 -19.94
N ASN A 89 -18.28 -4.48 -19.00
CA ASN A 89 -19.20 -3.74 -18.14
C ASN A 89 -18.43 -2.86 -17.14
N ILE A 90 -17.27 -3.33 -16.66
CA ILE A 90 -16.42 -2.57 -15.75
C ILE A 90 -15.84 -1.36 -16.45
N SER A 91 -15.25 -1.53 -17.65
CA SER A 91 -14.68 -0.43 -18.43
C SER A 91 -15.75 0.59 -18.80
N ALA A 92 -16.92 0.14 -19.29
CA ALA A 92 -18.01 1.05 -19.64
C ALA A 92 -18.50 1.88 -18.46
N ALA A 93 -18.71 1.27 -17.29
CA ALA A 93 -19.13 2.01 -16.09
C ALA A 93 -18.04 2.96 -15.57
N PHE A 94 -16.77 2.58 -15.72
CA PHE A 94 -15.64 3.44 -15.37
C PHE A 94 -15.55 4.65 -16.30
N ASP A 95 -15.65 4.45 -17.61
CA ASP A 95 -15.60 5.52 -18.61
C ASP A 95 -16.77 6.49 -18.46
N GLU A 96 -17.99 5.98 -18.19
CA GLU A 96 -19.15 6.84 -17.89
C GLU A 96 -18.87 7.78 -16.70
N ILE A 97 -18.19 7.30 -15.66
CA ILE A 97 -17.80 8.11 -14.51
C ILE A 97 -16.75 9.16 -14.92
N LEU A 98 -15.77 8.82 -15.75
CA LEU A 98 -14.74 9.78 -16.19
C LEU A 98 -15.33 10.88 -17.09
N ASP A 99 -16.23 10.51 -17.99
CA ASP A 99 -16.93 11.43 -18.90
C ASP A 99 -17.81 12.41 -18.11
N ASP A 100 -18.45 11.92 -17.05
CA ASP A 100 -19.23 12.72 -16.11
C ASP A 100 -18.47 13.91 -15.50
N TYR A 101 -17.13 13.79 -15.43
CA TYR A 101 -16.19 14.77 -14.90
C TYR A 101 -15.32 15.45 -15.97
N ASN A 102 -15.45 15.08 -17.25
CA ASN A 102 -14.62 15.57 -18.36
C ASN A 102 -13.11 15.41 -18.10
N ILE A 103 -12.70 14.22 -17.64
CA ILE A 103 -11.30 13.90 -17.33
C ILE A 103 -10.75 12.70 -18.10
N SER A 104 -11.54 12.10 -18.98
CA SER A 104 -11.21 10.88 -19.72
C SER A 104 -9.87 10.95 -20.47
N ASP A 105 -9.53 12.12 -21.02
CA ASP A 105 -8.31 12.44 -21.75
C ASP A 105 -7.10 12.78 -20.87
N LYS A 106 -7.33 12.99 -19.57
CA LYS A 106 -6.31 13.40 -18.58
C LYS A 106 -5.83 12.26 -17.70
N VAL A 107 -6.45 11.08 -17.81
CA VAL A 107 -6.09 9.91 -16.98
C VAL A 107 -4.85 9.24 -17.57
N ASP A 108 -3.76 9.26 -16.82
CA ASP A 108 -2.50 8.60 -17.18
C ASP A 108 -2.41 7.20 -16.57
N PHE A 109 -2.79 7.06 -15.30
CA PHE A 109 -2.62 5.83 -14.53
C PHE A 109 -3.92 5.36 -13.90
N ILE A 110 -4.21 4.07 -14.01
CA ILE A 110 -5.37 3.41 -13.40
C ILE A 110 -4.90 2.33 -12.44
N ILE A 111 -5.11 2.52 -11.14
CA ILE A 111 -4.65 1.62 -10.07
C ILE A 111 -5.82 0.73 -9.66
N THR A 112 -5.68 -0.58 -9.81
CA THR A 112 -6.74 -1.56 -9.50
C THR A 112 -6.20 -2.81 -8.82
N ASP A 113 -7.08 -3.59 -8.21
CA ASP A 113 -6.73 -4.93 -7.75
C ASP A 113 -6.31 -5.85 -8.92
N ASN A 114 -5.80 -7.04 -8.60
CA ASN A 114 -5.31 -7.98 -9.59
C ASN A 114 -6.36 -9.03 -10.02
N ALA A 115 -7.65 -8.78 -9.79
CA ALA A 115 -8.71 -9.65 -10.27
C ALA A 115 -8.70 -9.74 -11.80
N ALA A 116 -9.01 -10.91 -12.35
CA ALA A 116 -8.88 -11.17 -13.79
C ALA A 116 -9.74 -10.22 -14.64
N ASN A 117 -10.95 -9.91 -14.17
CA ASN A 117 -11.85 -8.96 -14.82
C ASN A 117 -11.35 -7.51 -14.75
N MET A 118 -10.77 -7.07 -13.62
CA MET A 118 -10.15 -5.75 -13.49
C MET A 118 -8.92 -5.63 -14.37
N LYS A 119 -8.04 -6.65 -14.38
CA LYS A 119 -6.90 -6.72 -15.30
C LYS A 119 -7.36 -6.61 -16.75
N LYS A 120 -8.36 -7.39 -17.17
CA LYS A 120 -8.87 -7.38 -18.55
C LYS A 120 -9.58 -6.08 -18.92
N ALA A 121 -10.29 -5.44 -17.98
CA ALA A 121 -10.99 -4.15 -18.21
C ALA A 121 -10.04 -3.00 -18.55
N PHE A 122 -8.82 -3.02 -18.00
CA PHE A 122 -7.84 -1.93 -18.14
C PHE A 122 -6.53 -2.39 -18.79
N LYS A 123 -6.49 -3.57 -19.42
CA LYS A 123 -5.35 -3.98 -20.23
C LYS A 123 -5.38 -3.15 -21.50
N VAL A 124 -4.24 -2.54 -21.84
CA VAL A 124 -4.04 -1.64 -22.98
C VAL A 124 -4.81 -2.13 -24.22
N ILE A 125 -5.74 -1.31 -24.70
CA ILE A 125 -6.42 -1.50 -25.99
C ILE A 125 -5.36 -1.22 -27.07
N MET A 126 -4.62 -2.25 -27.46
CA MET A 126 -4.00 -2.32 -28.78
C MET A 126 -4.86 -3.27 -29.61
N ALA A 127 -5.95 -2.75 -30.14
CA ALA A 127 -6.61 -3.27 -31.35
C ALA A 127 -7.65 -2.23 -31.77
N ASP A 128 -7.23 -1.44 -32.74
CA ASP A 128 -8.09 -0.68 -33.62
C ASP A 128 -9.16 -1.60 -34.25
N HIS A 129 -10.29 -1.02 -34.62
CA HIS A 129 -11.41 -1.73 -35.22
C HIS A 129 -10.99 -2.61 -36.43
N SER A 130 -11.13 -3.93 -36.32
CA SER A 130 -11.51 -4.77 -37.46
C SER A 130 -12.16 -6.08 -37.01
N ASP A 131 -13.39 -6.25 -37.52
CA ASP A 131 -14.28 -7.41 -37.65
C ASP A 131 -13.98 -8.76 -36.97
N ASP A 132 -15.04 -9.28 -36.35
CA ASP A 132 -15.47 -10.68 -36.27
C ASP A 132 -14.55 -11.72 -36.95
N SER A 133 -13.81 -12.48 -36.16
CA SER A 133 -13.73 -13.94 -36.29
C SER A 133 -13.07 -14.55 -35.06
N GLU A 134 -13.73 -15.58 -34.52
CA GLU A 134 -13.13 -16.51 -33.58
C GLU A 134 -12.03 -17.27 -34.34
N ASP A 135 -10.76 -17.10 -33.96
CA ASP A 135 -9.71 -18.13 -34.04
C ASP A 135 -8.45 -17.63 -33.28
N GLU A 136 -7.99 -18.42 -32.32
CA GLU A 136 -6.67 -18.31 -31.71
C GLU A 136 -5.62 -18.76 -32.74
N GLU A 137 -4.57 -17.96 -32.99
CA GLU A 137 -3.18 -18.43 -33.16
C GLU A 137 -2.21 -17.26 -33.44
N ASP A 138 -1.10 -17.26 -32.68
CA ASP A 138 0.24 -16.69 -32.94
C ASP A 138 0.40 -15.35 -33.67
N MET A 139 0.90 -14.32 -32.94
CA MET A 139 1.59 -13.18 -33.55
C MET A 139 2.86 -12.79 -32.77
N VAL A 140 3.97 -12.89 -33.49
CA VAL A 140 5.34 -12.58 -33.10
C VAL A 140 5.49 -11.07 -32.89
N GLY A 141 5.95 -10.65 -31.71
CA GLY A 141 6.15 -9.24 -31.39
C GLY A 141 7.39 -8.66 -32.07
N GLU A 142 7.17 -7.95 -33.16
CA GLU A 142 8.14 -7.05 -33.78
C GLU A 142 8.47 -5.88 -32.83
N GLN A 143 9.75 -5.56 -32.78
CA GLN A 143 10.36 -4.50 -31.97
C GLN A 143 9.84 -3.14 -32.45
N LEU A 144 9.09 -2.42 -31.61
CA LEU A 144 8.56 -1.09 -31.95
C LEU A 144 9.16 0.00 -31.05
N ASP A 145 9.59 1.05 -31.74
CA ASP A 145 10.35 2.19 -31.28
C ASP A 145 9.79 2.85 -30.01
N THR A 146 10.73 3.20 -29.13
CA THR A 146 10.57 4.06 -27.96
C THR A 146 10.23 5.49 -28.39
N ASP A 147 8.97 5.73 -28.74
CA ASP A 147 8.39 7.07 -28.72
C ASP A 147 7.28 7.12 -27.67
N PHE A 148 7.35 8.14 -26.83
CA PHE A 148 6.55 8.35 -25.63
C PHE A 148 5.07 8.55 -26.01
N LEU A 149 4.31 7.46 -26.12
CA LEU A 149 2.88 7.47 -26.46
C LEU A 149 2.05 8.16 -25.38
N LEU A 150 1.94 9.48 -25.51
CA LEU A 150 1.18 10.44 -24.71
C LEU A 150 -0.35 10.27 -24.85
N GLY A 151 -0.87 9.03 -24.92
CA GLY A 151 -2.29 8.79 -25.21
C GLY A 151 -2.87 7.44 -24.78
N SER A 152 -2.12 6.54 -24.12
CA SER A 152 -2.68 5.27 -23.62
C SER A 152 -2.72 5.25 -22.09
N ARG A 153 -3.91 5.07 -21.52
CA ARG A 153 -4.12 4.90 -20.08
C ARG A 153 -3.38 3.64 -19.63
N GLN A 154 -2.57 3.73 -18.57
CA GLN A 154 -1.75 2.61 -18.11
C GLN A 154 -2.29 2.04 -16.81
N ARG A 155 -2.56 0.74 -16.79
CA ARG A 155 -2.99 0.05 -15.57
C ARG A 155 -1.79 -0.27 -14.69
N LEU A 156 -1.86 0.17 -13.43
CA LEU A 156 -0.94 -0.20 -12.37
C LEU A 156 -1.61 -1.17 -11.39
N SER A 157 -0.80 -2.06 -10.80
CA SER A 157 -1.29 -3.04 -9.83
C SER A 157 -1.34 -2.42 -8.43
N CYS A 158 -2.40 -2.70 -7.69
CA CYS A 158 -2.54 -2.27 -6.30
C CYS A 158 -1.51 -2.98 -5.40
N PHE A 159 -0.62 -2.20 -4.78
CA PHE A 159 0.42 -2.67 -3.88
C PHE A 159 -0.16 -3.39 -2.66
N ALA A 160 -1.08 -2.75 -1.94
CA ALA A 160 -1.68 -3.30 -0.72
C ALA A 160 -2.40 -4.63 -0.99
N HIS A 161 -3.18 -4.71 -2.08
CA HIS A 161 -3.82 -5.96 -2.50
C HIS A 161 -2.79 -7.04 -2.85
N SER A 162 -1.71 -6.69 -3.55
CA SER A 162 -0.65 -7.64 -3.89
C SER A 162 0.06 -8.17 -2.64
N LEU A 163 0.34 -7.31 -1.67
CA LEU A 163 0.94 -7.66 -0.39
C LEU A 163 0.00 -8.55 0.44
N GLN A 164 -1.30 -8.23 0.48
CA GLN A 164 -2.34 -9.06 1.07
C GLN A 164 -2.33 -10.49 0.51
N LEU A 165 -2.16 -10.63 -0.80
CA LEU A 165 -2.08 -11.94 -1.45
C LEU A 165 -0.78 -12.68 -1.14
N VAL A 166 0.36 -11.98 -1.01
CA VAL A 166 1.62 -12.58 -0.52
C VAL A 166 1.41 -13.22 0.85
N ILE A 167 0.80 -12.48 1.76
CA ILE A 167 0.53 -12.93 3.13
C ILE A 167 -0.48 -14.08 3.11
N GLY A 168 -1.53 -13.97 2.30
CA GLY A 168 -2.51 -15.04 2.12
C GLY A 168 -1.86 -16.34 1.62
N ASP A 169 -0.90 -16.26 0.71
CA ASP A 169 -0.14 -17.42 0.23
C ASP A 169 0.76 -18.01 1.33
N GLY A 170 1.45 -17.16 2.10
CA GLY A 170 2.25 -17.62 3.25
C GLY A 170 1.41 -18.25 4.36
N MET A 171 0.25 -17.67 4.69
CA MET A 171 -0.61 -18.13 5.77
C MET A 171 -1.22 -19.51 5.50
N LYS A 172 -1.22 -20.00 4.24
CA LYS A 172 -1.60 -21.38 3.90
C LYS A 172 -0.66 -22.42 4.51
N GLU A 173 0.59 -22.05 4.79
CA GLU A 173 1.61 -22.95 5.35
C GLU A 173 1.56 -23.05 6.89
N VAL A 174 0.87 -22.13 7.57
CA VAL A 174 0.77 -22.13 9.05
C VAL A 174 -0.50 -22.80 9.56
N LYS A 175 -1.06 -23.77 8.83
CA LYS A 175 -2.24 -24.55 9.28
C LYS A 175 -2.03 -25.19 10.65
N VAL A 176 -0.79 -25.57 10.98
CA VAL A 176 -0.41 -26.12 12.30
C VAL A 176 -0.66 -25.11 13.44
N MET A 177 -0.58 -23.81 13.15
CA MET A 177 -0.80 -22.73 14.12
C MET A 177 -2.26 -22.31 14.26
N SER A 178 -3.17 -22.85 13.43
CA SER A 178 -4.61 -22.51 13.46
C SER A 178 -5.20 -22.66 14.86
N ARG A 179 -4.86 -23.73 15.57
CA ARG A 179 -5.29 -23.97 16.97
C ARG A 179 -4.83 -22.87 17.91
N ALA A 180 -3.56 -22.47 17.84
CA ALA A 180 -3.00 -21.41 18.67
C ALA A 180 -3.69 -20.06 18.40
N ILE A 181 -3.89 -19.74 17.11
CA ILE A 181 -4.60 -18.52 16.68
C ILE A 181 -6.05 -18.53 17.18
N SER A 182 -6.76 -19.67 17.10
CA SER A 182 -8.12 -19.80 17.64
C SER A 182 -8.18 -19.60 19.16
N LYS A 183 -7.18 -20.10 19.91
CA LYS A 183 -7.09 -19.85 21.36
C LYS A 183 -6.94 -18.35 21.65
N MET A 184 -6.08 -17.65 20.92
CA MET A 184 -5.89 -16.19 21.05
C MET A 184 -7.17 -15.40 20.72
N ALA A 185 -7.89 -15.80 19.67
CA ALA A 185 -9.17 -15.18 19.33
C ALA A 185 -10.21 -15.38 20.43
N LYS A 186 -10.29 -16.59 21.01
CA LYS A 186 -11.19 -16.89 22.13
C LYS A 186 -10.79 -16.13 23.39
N LEU A 187 -9.50 -15.97 23.65
CA LEU A 187 -8.98 -15.18 24.75
C LEU A 187 -9.41 -13.71 24.65
N ALA A 188 -9.27 -13.10 23.47
CA ALA A 188 -9.77 -11.75 23.23
C ALA A 188 -11.30 -11.68 23.39
N SER A 189 -12.04 -12.66 22.87
CA SER A 189 -13.50 -12.71 23.06
C SER A 189 -13.89 -12.76 24.53
N LEU A 190 -13.22 -13.56 25.35
CA LEU A 190 -13.48 -13.63 26.80
C LEU A 190 -13.22 -12.29 27.48
N LEU A 191 -12.14 -11.60 27.12
CA LEU A 191 -11.81 -10.28 27.66
C LEU A 191 -12.93 -9.24 27.43
N HIS A 192 -13.63 -9.31 26.30
CA HIS A 192 -14.69 -8.36 25.94
C HIS A 192 -16.11 -8.81 26.32
N SER A 193 -16.30 -10.08 26.70
CA SER A 193 -17.64 -10.64 26.97
C SER A 193 -17.84 -11.20 28.38
N SER A 194 -16.75 -11.47 29.13
CA SER A 194 -16.81 -12.00 30.49
C SER A 194 -16.26 -10.99 31.49
N THR A 195 -17.12 -10.52 32.41
CA THR A 195 -16.72 -9.65 33.51
C THR A 195 -15.68 -10.32 34.41
N VAL A 196 -15.88 -11.61 34.73
CA VAL A 196 -14.94 -12.39 35.56
C VAL A 196 -13.57 -12.50 34.92
N PHE A 197 -13.51 -12.77 33.61
CA PHE A 197 -12.23 -12.85 32.90
C PHE A 197 -11.55 -11.47 32.85
N LYS A 198 -12.33 -10.41 32.59
CA LYS A 198 -11.83 -9.04 32.54
C LYS A 198 -11.25 -8.58 33.88
N ASP A 199 -11.97 -8.78 34.99
CA ASP A 199 -11.49 -8.40 36.33
C ASP A 199 -10.17 -9.10 36.68
N ARG A 200 -10.06 -10.39 36.35
CA ARG A 200 -8.81 -11.14 36.54
C ARG A 200 -7.68 -10.63 35.66
N PHE A 201 -7.99 -10.33 34.39
CA PHE A 201 -7.02 -9.79 33.46
C PHE A 201 -6.48 -8.44 33.93
N GLU A 202 -7.36 -7.52 34.37
CA GLU A 202 -6.97 -6.21 34.88
C GLU A 202 -6.17 -6.33 36.20
N ALA A 203 -6.49 -7.31 37.05
CA ALA A 203 -5.73 -7.57 38.27
C ALA A 203 -4.28 -8.03 38.01
N VAL A 204 -4.05 -8.78 36.92
CA VAL A 204 -2.73 -9.31 36.55
C VAL A 204 -1.93 -8.33 35.66
N PHE A 205 -2.59 -7.68 34.71
CA PHE A 205 -1.94 -6.91 33.64
C PHE A 205 -2.21 -5.40 33.69
N GLY A 206 -3.09 -4.95 34.58
CA GLY A 206 -3.53 -3.56 34.73
C GLY A 206 -4.70 -3.18 33.82
N SER A 207 -5.48 -2.19 34.24
CA SER A 207 -6.67 -1.68 33.52
C SER A 207 -6.35 -0.93 32.22
N GLY A 208 -5.08 -0.57 32.00
CA GLY A 208 -4.63 0.11 30.79
C GLY A 208 -4.35 -0.83 29.61
N LYS A 209 -4.37 -2.16 29.80
CA LYS A 209 -4.08 -3.14 28.75
C LYS A 209 -5.38 -3.74 28.20
N SER A 210 -5.40 -3.97 26.90
CA SER A 210 -6.51 -4.63 26.21
C SER A 210 -6.01 -5.39 25.00
N ILE A 211 -6.77 -6.40 24.57
CA ILE A 211 -6.47 -7.21 23.39
C ILE A 211 -7.56 -6.94 22.36
N PRO A 212 -7.23 -6.44 21.16
CA PRO A 212 -8.24 -6.17 20.14
C PRO A 212 -8.90 -7.47 19.67
N VAL A 213 -10.20 -7.41 19.37
CA VAL A 213 -10.91 -8.50 18.68
C VAL A 213 -10.51 -8.49 17.21
N SER A 214 -10.09 -9.64 16.70
CA SER A 214 -9.79 -9.80 15.27
C SER A 214 -11.08 -9.89 14.46
N ASN A 215 -11.12 -9.18 13.33
CA ASN A 215 -12.05 -9.46 12.25
C ASN A 215 -11.40 -10.52 11.35
N VAL A 216 -12.03 -11.70 11.25
CA VAL A 216 -11.52 -12.85 10.50
C VAL A 216 -11.24 -12.52 9.02
N THR A 217 -11.90 -11.50 8.46
CA THR A 217 -11.76 -11.12 7.05
C THR A 217 -10.49 -10.33 6.72
N ARG A 218 -9.75 -9.78 7.69
CA ARG A 218 -8.56 -8.96 7.45
C ARG A 218 -7.39 -9.35 8.36
N TRP A 219 -6.32 -9.88 7.76
CA TRP A 219 -5.13 -10.37 8.48
C TRP A 219 -4.49 -9.31 9.39
N ASN A 220 -4.53 -8.02 9.03
CA ASN A 220 -4.02 -6.92 9.85
C ASN A 220 -4.62 -6.93 11.27
N SER A 221 -5.92 -7.23 11.38
CA SER A 221 -6.59 -7.31 12.69
C SER A 221 -6.16 -8.56 13.48
N GLN A 222 -5.95 -9.68 12.77
CA GLN A 222 -5.46 -10.92 13.38
C GLN A 222 -4.02 -10.75 13.86
N PHE A 223 -3.16 -10.13 13.05
CA PHE A 223 -1.78 -9.80 13.41
C PHE A 223 -1.73 -8.92 14.66
N ARG A 224 -2.50 -7.82 14.71
CA ARG A 224 -2.57 -6.94 15.89
C ARG A 224 -3.05 -7.65 17.15
N GLN A 225 -4.01 -8.57 17.01
CA GLN A 225 -4.47 -9.40 18.13
C GLN A 225 -3.36 -10.34 18.62
N ILE A 226 -2.69 -11.06 17.72
CA ILE A 226 -1.59 -11.96 18.07
C ILE A 226 -0.47 -11.15 18.73
N GLN A 227 -0.10 -10.00 18.17
CA GLN A 227 0.90 -9.10 18.70
C GLN A 227 0.56 -8.65 20.13
N ALA A 228 -0.67 -8.18 20.37
CA ALA A 228 -1.10 -7.75 21.71
C ALA A 228 -1.04 -8.90 22.73
N VAL A 229 -1.35 -10.14 22.32
CA VAL A 229 -1.25 -11.31 23.21
C VAL A 229 0.21 -11.61 23.55
N ILE A 230 1.11 -11.65 22.57
CA ILE A 230 2.52 -12.03 22.82
C ILE A 230 3.33 -10.98 23.58
N GLU A 231 2.84 -9.75 23.66
CA GLU A 231 3.39 -8.66 24.48
C GLU A 231 3.06 -8.83 25.98
N LEU A 232 2.15 -9.75 26.32
CA LEU A 232 1.88 -10.14 27.70
C LEU A 232 2.93 -11.12 28.23
N ASP A 233 3.02 -11.23 29.56
CA ASP A 233 3.82 -12.27 30.18
C ASP A 233 3.12 -13.65 30.02
N HIS A 234 3.81 -14.60 29.37
CA HIS A 234 3.27 -15.92 29.06
C HIS A 234 2.93 -16.73 30.32
N THR A 235 3.77 -16.62 31.36
CA THR A 235 3.62 -17.39 32.59
C THR A 235 2.43 -16.90 33.39
N ALA A 236 2.31 -15.58 33.56
CA ALA A 236 1.18 -14.94 34.23
C ALA A 236 -0.13 -15.22 33.50
N LEU A 237 -0.14 -15.13 32.17
CA LEU A 237 -1.33 -15.43 31.35
C LEU A 237 -1.74 -16.90 31.50
N THR A 238 -0.76 -17.80 31.50
CA THR A 238 -1.01 -19.23 31.69
C THR A 238 -1.60 -19.50 33.07
N GLN A 239 -0.99 -18.97 34.13
CA GLN A 239 -1.47 -19.14 35.51
C GLN A 239 -2.90 -18.60 35.69
N MET A 240 -3.19 -17.41 35.15
CA MET A 240 -4.53 -16.81 35.20
C MET A 240 -5.58 -17.70 34.53
N CYS A 241 -5.24 -18.33 33.40
CA CYS A 241 -6.17 -19.16 32.63
C CYS A 241 -6.27 -20.61 33.12
N SER A 242 -5.30 -21.14 33.86
CA SER A 242 -5.15 -22.58 34.13
C SER A 242 -6.29 -23.22 34.94
N VAL A 243 -7.06 -22.44 35.71
CA VAL A 243 -8.11 -22.99 36.59
C VAL A 243 -9.46 -23.07 35.87
N ASP A 244 -9.96 -21.93 35.39
CA ASP A 244 -11.32 -21.82 34.85
C ASP A 244 -11.36 -21.66 33.31
N PHE A 245 -10.21 -21.49 32.67
CA PHE A 245 -10.09 -21.14 31.25
C PHE A 245 -8.98 -21.95 30.53
N GLU A 246 -8.76 -23.20 30.93
CA GLU A 246 -7.68 -24.06 30.41
C GLU A 246 -7.67 -24.16 28.88
N ASN A 247 -8.85 -24.11 28.28
CA ASN A 247 -9.05 -24.22 26.83
C ASN A 247 -8.46 -23.04 26.01
N VAL A 248 -8.01 -21.95 26.63
CA VAL A 248 -7.29 -20.85 25.96
C VAL A 248 -5.80 -20.80 26.31
N VAL A 249 -5.30 -21.76 27.10
CA VAL A 249 -3.89 -21.83 27.47
C VAL A 249 -3.03 -22.21 26.26
N LEU A 250 -1.99 -21.42 26.02
CA LEU A 250 -1.00 -21.63 24.97
C LEU A 250 0.19 -22.39 25.55
N SER A 251 0.58 -23.50 24.90
CA SER A 251 1.83 -24.19 25.21
C SER A 251 3.05 -23.31 24.88
N SER A 252 4.20 -23.58 25.49
CA SER A 252 5.45 -22.85 25.19
C SER A 252 5.82 -22.89 23.70
N ARG A 253 5.52 -24.01 23.02
CA ARG A 253 5.73 -24.14 21.58
C ARG A 253 4.78 -23.25 20.78
N GLU A 254 3.47 -23.28 21.08
CA GLU A 254 2.48 -22.42 20.40
C GLU A 254 2.83 -20.94 20.60
N TRP A 255 3.23 -20.55 21.81
CA TRP A 255 3.66 -19.19 22.12
C TRP A 255 4.90 -18.77 21.32
N ALA A 256 5.93 -19.62 21.27
CA ALA A 256 7.15 -19.37 20.51
C ALA A 256 6.87 -19.25 19.00
N GLN A 257 5.98 -20.09 18.45
CA GLN A 257 5.56 -20.01 17.06
C GLN A 257 4.83 -18.69 16.77
N CYS A 258 3.91 -18.26 17.62
CA CYS A 258 3.20 -16.98 17.46
C CYS A 258 4.15 -15.78 17.55
N ARG A 259 5.16 -15.83 18.42
CA ARG A 259 6.20 -14.79 18.51
C ARG A 259 7.03 -14.72 17.23
N GLU A 260 7.45 -15.87 16.69
CA GLU A 260 8.20 -15.91 15.43
C GLU A 260 7.34 -15.43 14.25
N LEU A 261 6.07 -15.82 14.20
CA LEU A 261 5.09 -15.32 13.22
C LEU A 261 5.00 -13.79 13.23
N THR A 262 4.93 -13.17 14.41
CA THR A 262 4.88 -11.70 14.49
C THR A 262 6.18 -11.02 14.07
N GLN A 263 7.33 -11.66 14.27
CA GLN A 263 8.62 -11.15 13.79
C GLN A 263 8.68 -11.18 12.26
N ILE A 264 8.17 -12.25 11.65
CA ILE A 264 8.12 -12.42 10.18
C ILE A 264 7.11 -11.45 9.55
N LEU A 265 5.92 -11.31 10.13
CA LEU A 265 4.82 -10.52 9.55
C LEU A 265 4.80 -9.05 10.00
N GLY A 266 5.58 -8.67 11.02
CA GLY A 266 5.67 -7.28 11.49
C GLY A 266 6.02 -6.31 10.38
N PRO A 267 7.08 -6.57 9.59
CA PRO A 267 7.42 -5.72 8.47
C PRO A 267 6.31 -5.63 7.40
N PHE A 268 5.56 -6.71 7.18
CA PHE A 268 4.42 -6.69 6.26
C PHE A 268 3.29 -5.78 6.76
N ALA A 269 3.08 -5.71 8.08
CA ALA A 269 2.02 -4.91 8.68
C ALA A 269 2.34 -3.42 8.59
N GLU A 270 3.59 -3.08 8.90
CA GLU A 270 4.14 -1.73 8.72
C GLU A 270 4.07 -1.28 7.25
N ALA A 271 4.47 -2.14 6.30
CA ALA A 271 4.40 -1.88 4.86
C ALA A 271 2.96 -1.61 4.36
N THR A 272 1.99 -2.35 4.90
CA THR A 272 0.58 -2.18 4.55
C THR A 272 0.06 -0.85 5.07
N GLU A 273 0.35 -0.50 6.33
CA GLU A 273 -0.07 0.78 6.93
C GLU A 273 0.55 1.99 6.21
N LEU A 274 1.83 1.89 5.82
CA LEU A 274 2.55 2.94 5.08
C LEU A 274 1.92 3.29 3.73
N THR A 275 1.41 2.28 3.02
CA THR A 275 0.95 2.41 1.63
C THR A 275 -0.56 2.57 1.49
N GLU A 276 -1.28 2.57 2.62
CA GLU A 276 -2.71 2.85 2.70
C GLU A 276 -3.05 4.35 2.77
N GLY A 277 -2.06 5.23 2.97
CA GLY A 277 -2.26 6.68 3.04
C GLY A 277 -2.64 7.31 1.70
N ASP A 278 -3.58 8.27 1.70
CA ASP A 278 -4.10 8.99 0.53
C ASP A 278 -3.70 10.48 0.50
N LYS A 279 -2.95 10.93 1.51
CA LYS A 279 -2.46 12.32 1.65
C LYS A 279 -0.94 12.43 1.69
N ILE A 280 -0.26 11.31 1.47
CA ILE A 280 1.20 11.19 1.45
C ILE A 280 1.62 10.51 0.15
N VAL A 281 2.85 10.76 -0.26
CA VAL A 281 3.44 10.06 -1.41
C VAL A 281 3.60 8.59 -1.04
N THR A 282 3.03 7.69 -1.83
CA THR A 282 3.08 6.24 -1.56
C THR A 282 3.77 5.43 -2.65
N ILE A 283 3.75 5.87 -3.90
CA ILE A 283 4.40 5.14 -5.01
C ILE A 283 5.91 5.00 -4.81
N SER A 284 6.57 6.02 -4.23
CA SER A 284 8.01 6.01 -3.96
C SER A 284 8.41 4.95 -2.94
N MET A 285 7.49 4.56 -2.07
CA MET A 285 7.70 3.58 -1.01
C MET A 285 7.72 2.14 -1.54
N VAL A 286 7.15 1.89 -2.73
CA VAL A 286 6.91 0.53 -3.24
C VAL A 286 8.20 -0.26 -3.40
N VAL A 287 9.17 0.27 -4.17
CA VAL A 287 10.42 -0.45 -4.46
C VAL A 287 11.26 -0.67 -3.19
N PRO A 288 11.56 0.36 -2.37
CA PRO A 288 12.31 0.17 -1.12
C PRO A 288 11.66 -0.86 -0.19
N THR A 289 10.34 -0.82 -0.05
CA THR A 289 9.61 -1.74 0.82
C THR A 289 9.70 -3.18 0.32
N VAL A 290 9.54 -3.43 -0.99
CA VAL A 290 9.64 -4.79 -1.55
C VAL A 290 11.03 -5.38 -1.34
N LEU A 291 12.07 -4.61 -1.59
CA LEU A 291 13.46 -5.05 -1.40
C LEU A 291 13.76 -5.34 0.06
N GLU A 292 13.24 -4.51 0.96
CA GLU A 292 13.47 -4.70 2.38
C GLU A 292 12.73 -5.91 2.94
N LEU A 293 11.47 -6.12 2.54
CA LEU A 293 10.73 -7.34 2.86
C LEU A 293 11.47 -8.57 2.32
N HIS A 294 12.08 -8.47 1.13
CA HIS A 294 12.89 -9.55 0.58
C HIS A 294 14.15 -9.84 1.41
N SER A 295 14.86 -8.79 1.85
CA SER A 295 16.01 -8.91 2.75
C SER A 295 15.61 -9.55 4.07
N HIS A 296 14.54 -9.03 4.70
CA HIS A 296 14.02 -9.54 5.97
C HIS A 296 13.68 -11.02 5.89
N LEU A 297 12.95 -11.44 4.86
CA LEU A 297 12.62 -12.86 4.67
C LEU A 297 13.85 -13.73 4.39
N THR A 298 14.90 -13.17 3.78
CA THR A 298 16.16 -13.88 3.56
C THR A 298 16.93 -14.06 4.87
N GLU A 299 16.98 -13.03 5.71
CA GLU A 299 17.57 -13.10 7.06
C GLU A 299 16.80 -14.10 7.96
N MET A 300 15.49 -14.22 7.75
CA MET A 300 14.62 -15.11 8.54
C MET A 300 14.58 -16.56 8.04
N ASP A 301 15.10 -16.90 6.85
CA ASP A 301 15.12 -18.27 6.30
C ASP A 301 16.28 -19.12 6.87
N SER A 302 16.26 -19.31 8.20
CA SER A 302 17.22 -20.16 8.92
C SER A 302 16.62 -21.53 9.23
N GLU A 303 17.46 -22.58 9.23
CA GLU A 303 17.02 -23.96 9.47
C GLU A 303 16.43 -24.20 10.87
N LYS A 304 16.81 -23.36 11.85
CA LYS A 304 16.43 -23.51 13.26
C LYS A 304 15.07 -22.85 13.59
N ARG A 305 14.42 -22.22 12.61
CA ARG A 305 13.20 -21.41 12.77
C ARG A 305 11.95 -22.27 12.73
N LEU A 306 11.01 -22.06 13.65
CA LEU A 306 9.77 -22.84 13.78
C LEU A 306 8.79 -22.56 12.64
N CYS A 307 8.85 -21.36 12.06
CA CYS A 307 7.97 -20.87 11.00
C CYS A 307 8.69 -20.81 9.64
N ARG A 308 9.78 -21.56 9.44
CA ARG A 308 10.53 -21.58 8.16
C ARG A 308 9.65 -21.82 6.91
N PRO A 309 8.64 -22.74 6.92
CA PRO A 309 7.75 -22.91 5.76
C PRO A 309 6.99 -21.64 5.38
N LEU A 310 6.52 -20.88 6.38
CA LEU A 310 5.89 -19.58 6.16
C LEU A 310 6.86 -18.61 5.49
N THR A 311 8.07 -18.46 6.03
CA THR A 311 9.10 -17.54 5.47
C THR A 311 9.38 -17.85 4.01
N ARG A 312 9.54 -19.13 3.67
CA ARG A 312 9.79 -19.57 2.29
C ARG A 312 8.61 -19.30 1.36
N ALA A 313 7.39 -19.59 1.79
CA ALA A 313 6.18 -19.32 1.02
C ALA A 313 5.97 -17.81 0.79
N LEU A 314 6.17 -16.99 1.82
CA LEU A 314 6.16 -15.53 1.70
C LEU A 314 7.22 -15.04 0.71
N LYS A 315 8.46 -15.55 0.81
CA LYS A 315 9.58 -15.14 -0.07
C LYS A 315 9.31 -15.51 -1.53
N ALA A 316 8.83 -16.73 -1.78
CA ALA A 316 8.47 -17.18 -3.11
C ALA A 316 7.28 -16.36 -3.67
N SER A 317 6.25 -16.12 -2.86
CA SER A 317 5.11 -15.33 -3.30
C SER A 317 5.45 -13.86 -3.52
N LEU A 318 6.33 -13.27 -2.71
CA LEU A 318 6.82 -11.89 -2.88
C LEU A 318 7.57 -11.76 -4.21
N LYS A 319 8.53 -12.65 -4.48
CA LYS A 319 9.27 -12.67 -5.75
C LYS A 319 8.35 -12.77 -6.96
N ARG A 320 7.35 -13.66 -6.92
CA ARG A 320 6.41 -13.86 -8.02
C ARG A 320 5.47 -12.67 -8.24
N ARG A 321 4.92 -12.09 -7.16
CA ARG A 321 3.90 -11.03 -7.24
C ARG A 321 4.48 -9.64 -7.50
N PHE A 322 5.78 -9.46 -7.31
CA PHE A 322 6.52 -8.24 -7.60
C PHE A 322 7.66 -8.50 -8.60
N ALA A 323 7.49 -9.50 -9.48
CA ALA A 323 8.53 -9.98 -10.38
C ALA A 323 9.14 -8.87 -11.24
N GLY A 324 8.32 -7.92 -11.71
CA GLY A 324 8.80 -6.81 -12.54
C GLY A 324 9.78 -5.89 -11.82
N ILE A 325 9.68 -5.73 -10.49
CA ILE A 325 10.69 -5.01 -9.71
C ILE A 325 11.99 -5.82 -9.70
N PHE A 326 11.93 -7.12 -9.38
CA PHE A 326 13.14 -7.95 -9.32
C PHE A 326 13.83 -8.10 -10.69
N VAL A 327 13.07 -8.22 -11.78
CA VAL A 327 13.62 -8.28 -13.14
C VAL A 327 14.20 -6.93 -13.55
N GLY A 328 13.48 -5.83 -13.33
CA GLY A 328 13.96 -4.48 -13.64
C GLY A 328 15.27 -4.13 -12.91
N LEU A 329 15.48 -4.71 -11.73
CA LEU A 329 16.70 -4.55 -10.93
C LEU A 329 17.74 -5.66 -11.15
N ARG A 330 17.51 -6.55 -12.13
CA ARG A 330 18.41 -7.67 -12.47
C ARG A 330 18.68 -8.64 -11.32
N MET A 331 17.73 -8.78 -10.40
CA MET A 331 17.74 -9.73 -9.28
C MET A 331 17.06 -11.07 -9.62
N ALA A 332 16.40 -11.14 -10.78
CA ALA A 332 15.76 -12.33 -11.31
C ALA A 332 15.90 -12.33 -12.84
N GLU A 333 15.91 -13.52 -13.43
CA GLU A 333 15.87 -13.68 -14.88
C GLU A 333 14.49 -13.29 -15.41
N ASP A 334 14.47 -12.67 -16.59
CA ASP A 334 13.23 -12.44 -17.31
C ASP A 334 12.82 -13.74 -18.02
N HIS A 335 11.65 -14.26 -17.63
CA HIS A 335 11.07 -15.45 -18.24
C HIS A 335 9.92 -15.12 -19.21
N GLY A 336 9.75 -13.84 -19.60
CA GLY A 336 8.82 -13.41 -20.65
C GLY A 336 7.34 -13.51 -20.32
N LEU A 337 6.97 -13.58 -19.03
CA LEU A 337 5.58 -13.65 -18.55
C LEU A 337 5.05 -12.26 -18.16
N ASP A 338 3.74 -12.14 -17.85
CA ASP A 338 3.16 -10.99 -17.13
C ASP A 338 4.11 -10.63 -15.96
N LEU A 339 4.74 -9.45 -16.01
CA LEU A 339 5.65 -8.92 -15.00
C LEU A 339 4.92 -7.88 -14.12
N PRO A 340 4.14 -8.30 -13.11
CA PRO A 340 3.56 -7.39 -12.14
C PRO A 340 4.61 -6.45 -11.56
N PHE A 341 4.25 -5.17 -11.45
CA PHE A 341 5.13 -4.10 -10.98
C PHE A 341 6.36 -3.85 -11.87
N GLY A 342 6.33 -4.24 -13.15
CA GLY A 342 7.40 -3.98 -14.12
C GLY A 342 7.37 -2.60 -14.78
N HIS A 343 6.39 -1.77 -14.44
CA HIS A 343 6.28 -0.42 -15.03
C HIS A 343 7.29 0.54 -14.37
N ASP A 344 8.04 1.30 -15.18
CA ASP A 344 9.13 2.17 -14.73
C ASP A 344 8.73 3.20 -13.65
N ILE A 345 7.46 3.60 -13.61
CA ILE A 345 6.88 4.48 -12.58
C ILE A 345 7.25 4.09 -11.15
N TYR A 346 7.39 2.79 -10.84
CA TYR A 346 7.74 2.34 -9.49
C TYR A 346 9.19 2.71 -9.16
N MET A 347 10.11 2.50 -10.11
CA MET A 347 11.53 2.86 -10.00
C MET A 347 11.70 4.38 -10.03
N LEU A 348 11.00 5.07 -10.93
CA LEU A 348 11.00 6.53 -11.00
C LEU A 348 10.45 7.15 -9.71
N GLY A 349 9.40 6.58 -9.13
CA GLY A 349 8.85 7.03 -7.86
C GLY A 349 9.88 6.96 -6.74
N ALA A 350 10.59 5.83 -6.61
CA ALA A 350 11.65 5.68 -5.64
C ALA A 350 12.82 6.63 -5.92
N MET A 351 13.24 6.75 -7.19
CA MET A 351 14.33 7.64 -7.61
C MET A 351 14.05 9.11 -7.29
N LEU A 352 12.83 9.58 -7.52
CA LEU A 352 12.45 10.98 -7.38
C LEU A 352 12.11 11.38 -5.94
N ASP A 353 12.07 10.43 -5.01
CA ASP A 353 11.93 10.72 -3.59
C ASP A 353 13.31 10.99 -2.97
N PRO A 354 13.57 12.21 -2.45
CA PRO A 354 14.86 12.55 -1.85
C PRO A 354 15.28 11.65 -0.69
N GLN A 355 14.33 10.98 -0.03
CA GLN A 355 14.61 10.03 1.05
C GLN A 355 15.31 8.76 0.53
N PHE A 356 15.04 8.38 -0.73
CA PHE A 356 15.54 7.14 -1.31
C PHE A 356 16.61 7.41 -2.37
N GLY A 357 16.36 8.29 -3.34
CA GLY A 357 17.25 8.49 -4.48
C GLY A 357 17.54 7.17 -5.18
N MET A 358 18.81 6.82 -5.32
CA MET A 358 19.26 5.51 -5.84
C MET A 358 19.81 4.56 -4.77
N ASN A 359 19.67 4.89 -3.48
CA ASN A 359 20.29 4.12 -2.39
C ASN A 359 19.75 2.70 -2.25
N TRP A 360 18.55 2.45 -2.75
CA TRP A 360 17.93 1.13 -2.80
C TRP A 360 18.62 0.17 -3.80
N VAL A 361 19.45 0.69 -4.71
CA VAL A 361 20.31 -0.12 -5.60
C VAL A 361 21.59 -0.60 -4.88
N GLU A 362 22.15 0.23 -3.98
CA GLU A 362 23.41 -0.08 -3.29
C GLU A 362 23.29 -1.15 -2.20
N MET A 363 22.07 -1.38 -1.68
CA MET A 363 21.80 -2.40 -0.66
C MET A 363 22.14 -3.82 -1.13
N ASP A 364 22.24 -4.05 -2.44
CA ASP A 364 22.52 -5.36 -3.02
C ASP A 364 23.93 -5.51 -3.60
N ALA A 365 24.61 -4.41 -3.99
CA ALA A 365 26.03 -4.49 -4.38
C ALA A 365 26.90 -5.01 -3.22
N LYS A 366 26.54 -4.70 -1.97
CA LYS A 366 27.23 -5.19 -0.77
C LYS A 366 26.92 -6.64 -0.39
N LYS A 367 25.90 -7.29 -0.97
CA LYS A 367 25.56 -8.69 -0.65
C LYS A 367 26.14 -9.71 -1.62
N VAL A 368 26.72 -9.27 -2.73
CA VAL A 368 27.48 -10.16 -3.62
C VAL A 368 28.90 -10.42 -3.08
N ASP A 369 29.40 -9.61 -2.13
CA ASP A 369 30.81 -9.62 -1.68
C ASP A 369 31.07 -9.99 -0.20
N LEU A 370 30.08 -10.42 0.59
CA LEU A 370 30.28 -10.71 2.02
C LEU A 370 30.16 -12.20 2.36
N ASP A 371 31.17 -12.95 1.92
CA ASP A 371 31.59 -14.25 2.47
C ASP A 371 32.86 -14.10 3.33
N ILE A 372 33.04 -12.95 3.99
CA ILE A 372 34.17 -12.71 4.93
C ILE A 372 33.65 -12.03 6.19
N CYS A 373 33.93 -12.71 7.31
CA CYS A 373 33.59 -12.38 8.69
C CYS A 373 34.19 -11.05 9.17
N GLU A 374 33.47 -10.32 10.04
CA GLU A 374 33.89 -10.06 11.44
C GLU A 374 32.84 -9.26 12.25
N GLU A 375 32.94 -9.40 13.58
CA GLU A 375 31.97 -9.11 14.64
C GLU A 375 32.11 -7.69 15.31
N PRO A 376 31.21 -7.29 16.24
CA PRO A 376 30.72 -5.91 16.39
C PRO A 376 31.23 -5.14 17.63
N THR A 377 30.91 -3.83 17.73
CA THR A 377 30.94 -3.06 18.99
C THR A 377 29.83 -1.98 19.08
N GLU A 378 29.18 -1.93 20.24
CA GLU A 378 28.20 -0.91 20.77
C GLU A 378 28.95 0.13 21.66
N PRO A 379 28.37 1.28 22.19
CA PRO A 379 26.97 1.50 22.63
C PRO A 379 26.33 2.94 22.57
N THR A 380 24.99 2.98 22.77
CA THR A 380 24.00 3.92 23.45
C THR A 380 24.32 5.42 23.74
N GLN A 381 23.41 6.43 23.81
CA GLN A 381 22.04 6.54 24.43
C GLN A 381 21.31 7.92 24.17
N ASP A 382 19.95 7.90 24.07
CA ASP A 382 18.80 8.84 24.34
C ASP A 382 18.78 10.38 24.04
N SER A 383 17.81 11.00 23.34
CA SER A 383 16.38 11.38 23.66
C SER A 383 15.81 12.33 22.55
N PRO A 384 14.55 12.88 22.49
CA PRO A 384 13.17 12.50 22.85
C PRO A 384 12.21 12.50 21.58
N PRO A 385 10.85 12.42 21.67
CA PRO A 385 10.00 11.83 20.61
C PRO A 385 9.42 12.85 19.60
N ASN A 386 9.40 12.51 18.30
CA ASN A 386 8.27 12.80 17.41
C ASN A 386 8.43 12.20 15.99
N ALA A 387 7.26 11.83 15.41
CA ALA A 387 7.02 11.23 14.09
C ALA A 387 7.65 9.84 13.83
N LYS A 388 6.82 8.79 13.83
CA LYS A 388 7.24 7.40 13.62
C LYS A 388 7.66 7.17 12.16
N ILE A 389 8.97 7.06 11.92
CA ILE A 389 9.51 6.28 10.79
C ILE A 389 9.26 4.80 11.13
N PRO A 390 8.61 3.99 10.27
CA PRO A 390 8.51 2.55 10.49
C PRO A 390 9.90 1.91 10.50
N ARG A 391 10.10 0.91 11.36
CA ARG A 391 11.41 0.31 11.65
C ARG A 391 12.08 -0.25 10.41
N LEU A 392 11.29 -0.54 9.38
CA LEU A 392 11.75 -0.96 8.07
C LEU A 392 12.80 0.02 7.47
N LEU A 393 12.44 1.29 7.36
CA LEU A 393 13.20 2.24 6.54
C LEU A 393 14.40 2.85 7.26
N ALA A 394 14.72 2.39 8.46
CA ALA A 394 15.81 2.92 9.29
C ALA A 394 17.22 2.67 8.74
N LYS A 395 17.36 1.77 7.75
CA LYS A 395 18.64 1.39 7.11
C LYS A 395 19.18 2.45 6.14
N TYR A 396 18.36 3.42 5.73
CA TYR A 396 18.78 4.51 4.83
C TYR A 396 19.30 5.70 5.66
N LYS A 397 20.61 5.78 5.91
CA LYS A 397 21.29 6.93 6.54
C LYS A 397 22.59 7.28 5.82
N THR A 398 22.79 8.56 5.51
CA THR A 398 23.87 9.09 4.66
C THR A 398 25.11 9.55 5.43
N HIS A 399 26.31 9.36 4.82
CA HIS A 399 27.59 9.97 5.22
C HIS A 399 28.06 11.00 4.16
N LYS A 400 28.97 11.89 4.56
CA LYS A 400 29.23 13.27 4.08
C LYS A 400 30.45 13.44 3.14
N LYS A 401 30.38 14.26 2.05
CA LYS A 401 31.23 15.46 1.76
C LYS A 401 30.98 16.17 0.40
N ASN A 402 31.16 17.51 0.46
CA ASN A 402 30.96 18.63 -0.49
C ASN A 402 31.59 18.58 -1.91
N ASN A 403 31.01 19.29 -2.91
CA ASN A 403 31.39 20.66 -3.35
C ASN A 403 30.53 21.24 -4.51
N SER A 404 30.53 22.58 -4.61
CA SER A 404 29.85 23.52 -5.55
C SER A 404 30.45 23.52 -7.00
N THR A 405 29.95 24.14 -8.08
CA THR A 405 29.12 25.34 -8.36
C THR A 405 28.78 25.43 -9.89
N HIS A 406 27.69 26.14 -10.22
CA HIS A 406 27.40 26.97 -11.43
C HIS A 406 27.14 26.34 -12.84
N GLY A 407 25.88 26.48 -13.29
CA GLY A 407 25.54 27.59 -14.20
C GLY A 407 25.49 27.34 -15.71
N TYR A 408 24.80 26.28 -16.17
CA TYR A 408 24.31 26.12 -17.54
C TYR A 408 22.89 25.55 -17.46
N HIS A 409 21.96 25.87 -18.38
CA HIS A 409 20.64 25.24 -18.33
C HIS A 409 20.84 23.74 -18.60
N PRO A 410 20.60 22.86 -17.61
CA PRO A 410 21.09 21.50 -17.69
C PRO A 410 20.20 20.69 -18.64
N SER A 411 20.79 19.81 -19.43
CA SER A 411 20.04 18.71 -20.04
C SER A 411 19.40 17.85 -18.95
N VAL A 412 18.36 17.07 -19.29
CA VAL A 412 17.69 16.16 -18.34
C VAL A 412 18.71 15.30 -17.57
N ASN A 413 19.70 14.73 -18.26
CA ASN A 413 20.75 13.91 -17.63
C ASN A 413 21.59 14.69 -16.61
N SER A 414 21.92 15.95 -16.91
CA SER A 414 22.65 16.78 -15.96
C SER A 414 21.77 17.21 -14.77
N GLU A 415 20.46 17.48 -14.97
CA GLU A 415 19.55 17.71 -13.84
C GLU A 415 19.46 16.45 -12.95
N VAL A 416 19.41 15.24 -13.51
CA VAL A 416 19.40 13.97 -12.76
C VAL A 416 20.66 13.83 -11.91
N ASN A 417 21.85 14.00 -12.51
CA ASN A 417 23.11 13.86 -11.77
C ASN A 417 23.21 14.88 -10.62
N THR A 418 22.91 16.15 -10.90
CA THR A 418 22.90 17.19 -9.87
C THR A 418 21.88 16.91 -8.77
N TYR A 419 20.69 16.41 -9.14
CA TYR A 419 19.68 16.01 -8.17
C TYR A 419 20.18 14.89 -7.25
N LEU A 420 20.75 13.82 -7.81
CA LEU A 420 21.27 12.69 -7.04
C LEU A 420 22.42 13.08 -6.11
N GLU A 421 23.26 14.03 -6.50
CA GLU A 421 24.30 14.60 -5.63
C GLU A 421 23.69 15.46 -4.50
N ASP A 422 22.74 16.33 -4.83
CA ASP A 422 22.09 17.24 -3.88
C ASP A 422 21.37 16.48 -2.76
N ILE A 423 20.63 15.42 -3.09
CA ILE A 423 19.83 14.68 -2.12
C ILE A 423 20.67 13.91 -1.10
N GLN A 424 21.95 13.64 -1.39
CA GLN A 424 22.87 13.06 -0.38
C GLN A 424 23.03 13.96 0.84
N SER A 425 22.82 15.28 0.67
CA SER A 425 22.89 16.28 1.73
C SER A 425 21.53 16.59 2.37
N CYS A 426 20.44 16.01 1.87
CA CYS A 426 19.10 16.26 2.39
C CYS A 426 18.86 15.52 3.73
N PRO A 427 18.09 16.13 4.66
CA PRO A 427 17.67 15.44 5.88
C PRO A 427 16.86 14.19 5.55
N ALA A 428 17.02 13.13 6.35
CA ALA A 428 16.35 11.85 6.17
C ALA A 428 14.81 11.92 6.24
N GLU A 429 14.24 12.97 6.83
CA GLU A 429 12.78 13.16 7.00
C GLU A 429 12.22 14.25 6.08
N GLN A 430 12.92 14.58 4.99
CA GLN A 430 12.44 15.60 4.07
C GLN A 430 11.27 15.07 3.24
N ASP A 431 10.10 15.68 3.43
CA ASP A 431 8.92 15.44 2.58
C ASP A 431 9.26 15.73 1.10
N ALA A 432 9.01 14.74 0.24
CA ALA A 432 9.35 14.82 -1.18
C ALA A 432 8.67 16.00 -1.88
N LEU A 433 7.41 16.28 -1.57
CA LEU A 433 6.66 17.37 -2.19
C LEU A 433 7.21 18.73 -1.75
N VAL A 434 7.61 18.87 -0.49
CA VAL A 434 8.30 20.07 0.01
C VAL A 434 9.65 20.28 -0.70
N PHE A 435 10.43 19.22 -0.92
CA PHE A 435 11.67 19.28 -1.69
C PHE A 435 11.42 19.78 -3.11
N TRP A 436 10.48 19.16 -3.84
CA TRP A 436 10.21 19.50 -5.23
C TRP A 436 9.65 20.91 -5.37
N LEU A 437 8.84 21.38 -4.43
CA LEU A 437 8.36 22.77 -4.41
C LEU A 437 9.50 23.77 -4.29
N LYS A 438 10.44 23.51 -3.37
CA LYS A 438 11.59 24.39 -3.11
C LYS A 438 12.57 24.44 -4.28
N ASN A 439 12.71 23.34 -5.02
CA ASN A 439 13.71 23.18 -6.07
C ASN A 439 13.14 23.20 -7.50
N LYS A 440 11.87 23.57 -7.68
CA LYS A 440 11.17 23.56 -8.99
C LYS A 440 11.92 24.32 -10.10
N ASP A 441 12.55 25.44 -9.76
CA ASP A 441 13.26 26.29 -10.71
C ASP A 441 14.66 25.74 -11.04
N LYS A 442 15.24 24.94 -10.12
CA LYS A 442 16.54 24.27 -10.30
C LYS A 442 16.41 23.01 -11.16
N TYR A 443 15.33 22.26 -11.00
CA TYR A 443 15.11 20.97 -11.65
C TYR A 443 13.85 20.99 -12.51
N ARG A 444 13.79 21.85 -13.52
CA ARG A 444 12.52 22.13 -14.22
C ARG A 444 11.93 20.89 -14.90
N HIS A 445 12.77 20.03 -15.49
CA HIS A 445 12.31 18.83 -16.17
C HIS A 445 11.97 17.72 -15.17
N LEU A 446 12.85 17.47 -14.19
CA LEU A 446 12.55 16.47 -13.15
C LEU A 446 11.38 16.87 -12.27
N HIS A 447 11.18 18.16 -12.02
CA HIS A 447 10.04 18.67 -11.25
C HIS A 447 8.71 18.31 -11.92
N ALA A 448 8.60 18.56 -13.22
CA ALA A 448 7.41 18.20 -13.99
C ALA A 448 7.14 16.69 -13.93
N LEU A 449 8.19 15.87 -14.02
CA LEU A 449 8.08 14.43 -13.86
C LEU A 449 7.69 14.05 -12.42
N ALA A 450 8.36 14.58 -11.41
CA ALA A 450 8.14 14.27 -9.99
C ALA A 450 6.71 14.60 -9.55
N VAL A 451 6.16 15.74 -9.98
CA VAL A 451 4.77 16.10 -9.69
C VAL A 451 3.80 15.07 -10.26
N LYS A 452 4.04 14.60 -11.49
CA LYS A 452 3.23 13.56 -12.12
C LYS A 452 3.39 12.22 -11.40
N VAL A 453 4.62 11.75 -11.23
CA VAL A 453 4.94 10.43 -10.66
C VAL A 453 4.53 10.33 -9.20
N LEU A 454 4.94 11.27 -8.33
CA LEU A 454 4.70 11.18 -6.89
C LEU A 454 3.22 11.40 -6.51
N SER A 455 2.39 11.85 -7.45
CA SER A 455 0.93 11.92 -7.27
C SER A 455 0.21 10.58 -7.47
N VAL A 456 0.89 9.59 -8.03
CA VAL A 456 0.34 8.25 -8.24
C VAL A 456 0.20 7.55 -6.89
N PRO A 457 -0.99 7.05 -6.52
CA PRO A 457 -1.14 6.24 -5.32
C PRO A 457 -0.61 4.82 -5.54
N ALA A 458 0.01 4.23 -4.52
CA ALA A 458 0.42 2.82 -4.58
C ALA A 458 -0.75 1.83 -4.44
N SER A 459 -1.90 2.28 -3.91
CA SER A 459 -3.02 1.43 -3.51
C SER A 459 -4.39 1.97 -3.96
N SER A 460 -5.31 1.06 -4.31
CA SER A 460 -6.71 1.37 -4.62
C SER A 460 -7.63 1.47 -3.40
N ALA A 461 -7.09 1.27 -2.19
CA ALA A 461 -7.83 1.22 -0.92
C ALA A 461 -8.53 2.50 -0.40
N PRO A 462 -8.37 3.73 -0.96
CA PRO A 462 -9.06 4.90 -0.40
C PRO A 462 -10.59 4.75 -0.36
N VAL A 463 -11.20 4.08 -1.34
CA VAL A 463 -12.67 3.98 -1.41
C VAL A 463 -13.24 2.96 -0.41
N GLU A 464 -12.62 1.78 -0.27
CA GLU A 464 -13.06 0.77 0.70
C GLU A 464 -13.03 1.33 2.13
N ARG A 465 -12.05 2.19 2.46
CA ARG A 465 -11.94 2.82 3.79
C ARG A 465 -13.07 3.82 4.08
N VAL A 466 -13.51 4.58 3.08
CA VAL A 466 -14.64 5.53 3.23
C VAL A 466 -15.94 4.77 3.51
N PHE A 467 -16.12 3.60 2.90
CA PHE A 467 -17.38 2.84 2.98
C PHE A 467 -17.38 1.68 3.98
N SER A 468 -16.23 1.22 4.47
CA SER A 468 -16.10 0.19 5.52
C SER A 468 -16.91 0.48 6.80
N PRO A 469 -17.02 1.73 7.30
CA PRO A 469 -17.82 2.03 8.50
C PRO A 469 -19.34 2.08 8.26
N ILE A 470 -19.78 2.09 7.00
CA ILE A 470 -21.20 2.27 6.62
C ILE A 470 -21.91 0.91 6.50
N GLU A 471 -21.16 -0.19 6.54
CA GLU A 471 -21.75 -1.54 6.62
C GLU A 471 -22.40 -1.75 8.00
N PRO A 472 -23.72 -1.98 8.07
CA PRO A 472 -24.38 -2.31 9.34
C PRO A 472 -23.81 -3.65 9.87
N VAL A 473 -23.45 -3.65 11.15
CA VAL A 473 -22.92 -4.81 11.90
C VAL A 473 -23.82 -6.03 11.76
#